data_AF-A0A4V1S7N9-F1
#
_entry.id   AF-A0A4V1S7N9-F1
#
_cell.length_a   1.000
_cell.length_b   1.000
_cell.length_c   1.000
_cell.angle_alpha   90.00
_cell.angle_beta   90.00
_cell.angle_gamma   90.00
#
_symmetry.space_group_name_H-M   'P 1'
#
loop_
_entity.id
_entity.type
_entity.pdbx_description
1 polymer ?
#
loop_
_entity_poly.entity_id
_entity_poly.type
_entity_poly.pdbx_seq_one_letter_code
_entity_poly.pdbx_strand_id
1 'polypeptide(L)'
;MSASNTNWVCFVCRTSRREPKTSKCIPTCHDCGAECYHIGSKVEVPKREAVKEWRELQAECQRRLDAWREGRQLWRVQRQHFLEKEIARMEALPLNKNRTQKIRELQGELARLLEL
;
A
#
# COMPACT_ATOMS: atom_id res chain seq x y z
N MET A 1 -2.73 -27.74 1.84
CA MET A 1 -3.34 -26.43 1.53
C MET A 1 -2.65 -25.88 0.29
N SER A 2 -3.35 -25.75 -0.85
CA SER A 2 -2.74 -25.22 -2.08
C SER A 2 -2.38 -23.75 -1.89
N ALA A 3 -1.09 -23.41 -1.94
CA ALA A 3 -0.64 -22.04 -1.86
C ALA A 3 -1.35 -21.24 -2.97
N SER A 4 -2.10 -20.20 -2.59
CA SER A 4 -2.68 -19.30 -3.58
C SER A 4 -1.53 -18.56 -4.25
N ASN A 5 -1.34 -18.75 -5.55
CA ASN A 5 -0.33 -18.02 -6.31
C ASN A 5 -0.86 -16.63 -6.69
N THR A 6 0.04 -15.67 -6.85
CA THR A 6 -0.23 -14.32 -7.37
C THR A 6 0.33 -14.15 -8.76
N ASN A 7 -0.33 -13.33 -9.57
CA ASN A 7 0.14 -13.00 -10.90
C ASN A 7 1.11 -11.81 -10.81
N TRP A 8 2.24 -11.96 -11.47
CA TRP A 8 3.26 -10.93 -11.67
C TRP A 8 3.47 -10.75 -13.16
N VAL A 9 3.56 -9.51 -13.62
CA VAL A 9 3.63 -9.21 -15.04
C VAL A 9 4.75 -8.24 -15.38
N CYS A 10 5.37 -8.44 -16.54
CA CYS A 10 6.26 -7.47 -17.14
C CYS A 10 5.47 -6.69 -18.21
N PHE A 11 5.20 -5.40 -17.95
CA PHE A 11 4.47 -4.57 -18.92
C PHE A 11 5.28 -4.27 -20.18
N VAL A 12 6.61 -4.36 -20.13
CA VAL A 12 7.50 -4.17 -21.28
C VAL A 12 7.40 -5.36 -22.25
N CYS A 13 7.64 -6.56 -21.74
CA CYS A 13 7.65 -7.78 -22.56
C CYS A 13 6.28 -8.42 -22.75
N ARG A 14 5.27 -7.95 -21.99
CA ARG A 14 3.89 -8.50 -21.95
C ARG A 14 3.88 -9.98 -21.59
N THR A 15 4.71 -10.33 -20.61
CA THR A 15 4.83 -11.69 -20.07
C THR A 15 4.31 -11.74 -18.64
N SER A 16 3.86 -12.92 -18.22
CA SER A 16 3.38 -13.15 -16.86
C SER A 16 4.03 -14.36 -16.23
N ARG A 17 4.16 -14.32 -14.91
CA ARG A 17 4.55 -15.46 -14.08
C ARG A 17 3.69 -15.54 -12.84
N ARG A 18 3.56 -16.75 -12.30
CA ARG A 18 2.84 -17.02 -11.06
C ARG A 18 3.82 -17.37 -9.96
N GLU A 19 3.74 -16.62 -8.87
CA GLU A 19 4.56 -16.88 -7.69
C GLU A 19 3.69 -17.25 -6.48
N PRO A 20 4.18 -18.08 -5.56
CA PRO A 20 3.52 -18.28 -4.27
C PRO A 20 3.36 -16.94 -3.53
N LYS A 21 2.20 -16.72 -2.88
CA LYS A 21 2.00 -15.55 -2.00
C LYS A 21 3.04 -15.40 -0.89
N THR A 22 3.68 -16.49 -0.50
CA THR A 22 4.73 -16.52 0.52
C THR A 22 6.09 -16.06 0.01
N SER A 23 6.25 -15.89 -1.31
CA SER A 23 7.48 -15.36 -1.89
C SER A 23 7.69 -13.92 -1.43
N LYS A 24 8.87 -13.65 -0.87
CA LYS A 24 9.28 -12.31 -0.42
C LYS A 24 10.03 -11.53 -1.49
N CYS A 25 10.40 -12.20 -2.58
CA CYS A 25 11.22 -11.59 -3.63
C CYS A 25 10.33 -11.08 -4.75
N ILE A 26 10.64 -9.88 -5.26
CA ILE A 26 10.06 -9.39 -6.50
C ILE A 26 10.67 -10.19 -7.64
N PRO A 27 9.88 -10.96 -8.39
CA PRO A 27 10.40 -11.71 -9.50
C PRO A 27 10.79 -10.80 -10.66
N THR A 28 11.85 -11.16 -11.39
CA THR A 28 12.27 -10.48 -12.62
C THR A 28 11.68 -11.13 -13.87
N CYS A 29 11.60 -10.36 -14.94
CA CYS A 29 11.18 -10.83 -16.26
C CYS A 29 12.28 -11.70 -16.88
N HIS A 30 11.92 -12.85 -17.44
CA HIS A 30 12.88 -13.73 -18.12
C HIS A 30 13.35 -13.18 -19.48
N ASP A 31 12.56 -12.32 -20.12
CA ASP A 31 12.89 -11.75 -21.44
C ASP A 31 13.82 -10.53 -21.32
N CYS A 32 13.55 -9.61 -20.40
CA CYS A 32 14.28 -8.33 -20.30
C CYS A 32 14.95 -8.06 -18.95
N GLY A 33 14.83 -8.96 -17.97
CA GLY A 33 15.42 -8.80 -16.64
C GLY A 33 14.76 -7.75 -15.73
N ALA A 34 13.79 -6.97 -16.23
CA ALA A 34 13.11 -5.94 -15.44
C ALA A 34 12.27 -6.54 -14.31
N GLU A 35 12.07 -5.80 -13.22
CA GLU A 35 11.18 -6.21 -12.14
C GLU A 35 9.73 -6.34 -12.63
N CYS A 36 9.08 -7.43 -12.26
CA CYS A 36 7.68 -7.64 -12.57
C CYS A 36 6.78 -6.88 -11.59
N TYR A 37 5.61 -6.47 -12.08
CA TYR A 37 4.57 -5.81 -11.30
C TYR A 37 3.56 -6.82 -10.75
N HIS A 38 3.23 -6.72 -9.48
CA HIS A 38 2.22 -7.56 -8.83
C HIS A 38 0.81 -7.07 -9.14
N ILE A 39 0.01 -7.88 -9.86
CA ILE A 39 -1.38 -7.54 -10.22
C ILE A 39 -2.42 -8.28 -9.37
N GLY A 40 -1.99 -9.13 -8.44
CA GLY A 40 -2.86 -9.92 -7.58
C GLY A 40 -3.21 -11.30 -8.14
N SER A 41 -3.92 -12.11 -7.36
CA SER A 41 -4.18 -13.53 -7.70
C SER A 41 -5.42 -13.74 -8.58
N LYS A 42 -6.30 -12.74 -8.69
CA LYS A 42 -7.59 -12.84 -9.39
C LYS A 42 -7.66 -12.04 -10.69
N VAL A 43 -6.65 -11.23 -10.99
CA VAL A 43 -6.63 -10.43 -12.21
C VAL A 43 -6.22 -11.33 -13.36
N GLU A 44 -7.06 -11.39 -14.39
CA GLU A 44 -6.77 -12.09 -15.63
C GLU A 44 -5.65 -11.37 -16.39
N VAL A 45 -4.70 -12.16 -16.90
CA VAL A 45 -3.59 -11.62 -17.69
C VAL A 45 -4.00 -11.68 -19.15
N PRO A 46 -4.00 -10.54 -19.87
CA PRO A 46 -4.26 -10.50 -21.30
C PRO A 46 -3.30 -11.39 -22.09
N LYS A 47 -3.72 -11.83 -23.27
CA LYS A 47 -2.81 -12.50 -24.23
C LYS A 47 -1.68 -11.55 -24.62
N ARG A 48 -0.49 -12.08 -24.91
CA ARG A 48 0.71 -11.27 -25.20
C ARG A 48 0.48 -10.27 -26.35
N GLU A 49 -0.26 -10.68 -27.36
CA GLU A 49 -0.55 -9.92 -28.58
C GLU A 49 -1.54 -8.79 -28.36
N ALA A 50 -2.34 -8.85 -27.28
CA ALA A 50 -3.40 -7.89 -26.98
C ALA A 50 -2.83 -6.58 -26.40
N VAL A 51 -2.08 -5.83 -27.21
CA VAL A 51 -1.37 -4.59 -26.80
C VAL A 51 -2.30 -3.59 -26.10
N LYS A 52 -3.53 -3.45 -26.59
CA LYS A 52 -4.53 -2.54 -26.02
C LYS A 52 -4.89 -2.95 -24.59
N GLU A 53 -5.22 -4.22 -24.38
CA GLU A 53 -5.58 -4.76 -23.06
C GLU A 53 -4.43 -4.65 -22.06
N TRP A 54 -3.19 -4.86 -22.51
CA TRP A 54 -2.00 -4.65 -21.68
C TRP A 54 -1.83 -3.19 -21.22
N ARG A 55 -2.07 -2.23 -22.12
CA ARG A 55 -2.05 -0.79 -21.77
C ARG A 55 -3.16 -0.44 -20.79
N GLU A 56 -4.35 -1.00 -20.98
CA GLU A 56 -5.49 -0.81 -20.06
C GLU A 56 -5.19 -1.39 -18.67
N LEU A 57 -4.61 -2.60 -18.61
CA LEU A 57 -4.18 -3.21 -17.36
C LEU A 57 -3.11 -2.37 -16.64
N GLN A 58 -2.13 -1.85 -17.38
CA GLN A 58 -1.10 -0.97 -16.81
C GLN A 58 -1.71 0.31 -16.25
N ALA A 59 -2.59 0.96 -17.01
CA ALA A 59 -3.28 2.18 -16.57
C ALA A 59 -4.16 1.92 -15.34
N GLU A 60 -4.85 0.79 -15.28
CA GLU A 60 -5.64 0.39 -14.12
C GLU A 60 -4.78 0.15 -12.87
N CYS A 61 -3.64 -0.52 -13.05
CA CYS A 61 -2.68 -0.73 -11.96
C CYS A 61 -2.15 0.60 -11.43
N GLN A 62 -1.85 1.55 -12.32
CA GLN A 62 -1.41 2.90 -11.95
C GLN A 62 -2.52 3.66 -11.20
N ARG A 63 -3.76 3.65 -11.69
CA ARG A 63 -4.91 4.27 -11.00
C ARG A 63 -5.11 3.73 -9.59
N ARG A 64 -4.99 2.42 -9.39
CA ARG A 64 -5.11 1.80 -8.05
C ARG A 64 -3.99 2.26 -7.12
N LEU A 65 -2.76 2.35 -7.63
CA LEU A 65 -1.63 2.82 -6.86
C LEU A 65 -1.81 4.29 -6.45
N ASP A 66 -2.27 5.13 -7.37
CA ASP A 66 -2.50 6.55 -7.12
C ASP A 66 -3.65 6.74 -6.12
N ALA A 67 -4.79 6.05 -6.30
CA ALA A 67 -5.88 6.08 -5.33
C ALA A 67 -5.46 5.58 -3.94
N TRP A 68 -4.60 4.56 -3.86
CA TRP A 68 -4.06 4.09 -2.59
C TRP A 68 -3.14 5.13 -1.95
N ARG A 69 -2.29 5.80 -2.73
CA ARG A 69 -1.43 6.90 -2.25
C ARG A 69 -2.27 8.06 -1.73
N GLU A 70 -3.26 8.50 -2.49
CA GLU A 70 -4.18 9.57 -2.09
C GLU A 70 -4.93 9.22 -0.80
N GLY A 71 -5.52 8.02 -0.75
CA GLY A 71 -6.22 7.53 0.44
C GLY A 71 -5.30 7.45 1.66
N ARG A 72 -4.04 7.02 1.47
CA ARG A 72 -3.05 6.99 2.56
C ARG A 72 -2.67 8.37 3.04
N GLN A 73 -2.52 9.35 2.15
CA GLN A 73 -2.25 10.74 2.51
C GLN A 73 -3.43 11.36 3.26
N LEU A 74 -4.65 11.17 2.76
CA LEU A 74 -5.87 11.64 3.42
C LEU A 74 -5.99 11.04 4.83
N TRP A 75 -5.81 9.71 4.95
CA TRP A 75 -5.84 9.02 6.24
C TRP A 75 -4.80 9.57 7.20
N ARG A 76 -3.58 9.85 6.72
CA ARG A 76 -2.49 10.40 7.54
C ARG A 76 -2.86 11.78 8.08
N VAL A 77 -3.36 12.68 7.24
CA VAL A 77 -3.78 14.03 7.67
C VAL A 77 -4.94 13.95 8.66
N GLN A 78 -5.94 13.10 8.40
CA GLN A 78 -7.07 12.90 9.31
C GLN A 78 -6.62 12.33 10.66
N ARG A 79 -5.71 11.34 10.64
CA ARG A 79 -5.19 10.73 11.87
C ARG A 79 -4.37 11.72 12.67
N GLN A 80 -3.53 12.52 12.01
CA GLN A 80 -2.80 13.61 12.65
C GLN A 80 -3.75 14.57 13.36
N HIS A 81 -4.74 15.12 12.65
CA HIS A 81 -5.69 16.06 13.24
C HIS A 81 -6.52 15.45 14.37
N PHE A 82 -6.87 14.18 14.27
CA PHE A 82 -7.55 13.47 15.35
C PHE A 82 -6.67 13.42 16.61
N LEU A 83 -5.40 13.04 16.47
CA LEU A 83 -4.46 12.97 17.60
C LEU A 83 -4.22 14.35 18.22
N GLU A 84 -4.00 15.39 17.41
CA GLU A 84 -3.82 16.78 17.86
C GLU A 84 -5.02 17.26 18.69
N LYS A 85 -6.25 17.06 18.17
CA LYS A 85 -7.47 17.46 18.87
C LYS A 85 -7.67 16.69 20.17
N GLU A 86 -7.39 15.40 20.18
CA GLU A 86 -7.55 14.57 21.37
C GLU A 86 -6.53 14.93 22.46
N ILE A 87 -5.28 15.23 22.07
CA ILE A 87 -4.26 15.77 22.99
C ILE A 87 -4.73 17.09 23.59
N ALA A 88 -5.12 18.07 22.76
CA ALA A 88 -5.57 19.38 23.22
C ALA A 88 -6.79 19.28 24.16
N ARG A 89 -7.74 18.39 23.84
CA ARG A 89 -8.91 18.10 24.70
C ARG A 89 -8.50 17.55 26.05
N MET A 90 -7.51 16.65 26.09
CA MET A 90 -7.03 16.06 27.33
C MET A 90 -6.21 17.05 28.17
N GLU A 91 -5.42 17.93 27.53
CA GLU A 91 -4.63 18.97 28.18
C GLU A 91 -5.50 20.06 28.82
N ALA A 92 -6.69 20.33 28.27
CA ALA A 92 -7.64 21.29 28.82
C ALA A 92 -8.29 20.86 30.15
N LEU A 93 -8.15 19.59 30.57
CA LEU A 93 -8.75 19.04 31.79
C LEU A 93 -7.73 18.98 32.95
N PRO A 94 -8.16 19.14 34.23
CA PRO A 94 -7.26 19.15 35.39
C PRO A 94 -6.38 17.89 35.48
N LEU A 95 -5.08 18.05 35.73
CA LEU A 95 -4.08 16.98 35.71
C LEU A 95 -4.52 15.71 36.47
N ASN A 96 -4.46 14.56 35.77
CA ASN A 96 -4.72 13.24 36.32
C ASN A 96 -3.63 12.29 35.78
N LYS A 97 -3.01 11.47 36.64
CA LYS A 97 -1.91 10.54 36.27
C LYS A 97 -2.25 9.66 35.05
N ASN A 98 -3.46 9.13 34.99
CA ASN A 98 -3.91 8.30 33.86
C ASN A 98 -4.03 9.11 32.56
N ARG A 99 -4.40 10.39 32.67
CA ARG A 99 -4.50 11.29 31.52
C ARG A 99 -3.13 11.71 31.01
N THR A 100 -2.18 11.99 31.90
CA THR A 100 -0.80 12.30 31.52
C THR A 100 -0.14 11.13 30.78
N GLN A 101 -0.37 9.90 31.23
CA GLN A 101 0.08 8.71 30.50
C GLN A 101 -0.56 8.64 29.10
N LYS A 102 -1.87 8.89 29.01
CA LYS A 102 -2.57 8.83 27.73
C LYS A 102 -2.10 9.89 26.74
N ILE A 103 -1.84 11.12 27.19
CA ILE A 103 -1.28 12.19 26.36
C ILE A 103 0.08 11.77 25.79
N ARG A 104 0.96 11.17 26.61
CA ARG A 104 2.27 10.67 26.14
C ARG A 104 2.14 9.58 25.07
N GLU A 105 1.19 8.66 25.22
CA GLU A 105 0.91 7.64 24.20
C GLU A 105 0.48 8.28 22.87
N LEU A 106 -0.44 9.25 22.92
CA LEU A 106 -0.94 9.96 21.74
C LEU A 106 0.16 10.79 21.07
N GLN A 107 1.00 11.47 21.86
CA GLN A 107 2.17 12.20 21.37
C GLN A 107 3.18 11.27 20.70
N GLY A 108 3.45 10.10 21.28
CA GLY A 108 4.32 9.09 20.67
C GLY A 108 3.76 8.52 19.37
N GLU A 109 2.44 8.37 19.27
CA GLU A 109 1.80 7.98 18.01
C GLU A 109 1.90 9.08 16.95
N LEU A 110 1.66 10.33 17.32
CA LEU A 110 1.77 11.48 16.43
C LEU A 110 3.20 11.63 15.89
N ALA A 111 4.23 11.48 16.75
CA ALA A 111 5.63 11.52 16.34
C ALA A 111 5.95 10.45 15.29
N ARG A 112 5.55 9.19 15.53
CA ARG A 112 5.73 8.09 14.55
C ARG A 112 5.03 8.36 13.22
N LEU A 113 3.88 9.04 13.25
CA LEU A 113 3.13 9.39 12.04
C LEU A 113 3.83 10.48 11.22
N LEU A 114 4.56 11.39 11.88
CA LEU A 114 5.28 12.50 11.25
C LEU A 114 6.68 12.11 10.74
N GLU A 115 7.29 11.08 11.33
CA GLU A 115 8.60 10.53 10.92
C GLU A 115 8.54 9.62 9.68
N LEU A 116 7.34 9.29 9.18
CA LEU A 116 7.08 8.42 8.02
C LEU A 116 6.63 9.19 6.76
#